data_AF-A0A9D3WM94-F1
#
_entry.id   AF-A0A9D3WM94-F1
#
_cell.length_a   1.000
_cell.length_b   1.000
_cell.length_c   1.000
_cell.angle_alpha   90.00
_cell.angle_beta   90.00
_cell.angle_gamma   90.00
#
_symmetry.space_group_name_H-M   'P 1'
#
loop_
_entity.id
_entity.type
_entity.pdbx_description
1 polymer ?
#
loop_
_entity_poly.entity_id
_entity_poly.type
_entity_poly.pdbx_seq_one_letter_code
_entity_poly.pdbx_strand_id
1 'polypeptide(L)'
;MWCINTLVLNFSTIEWYNGDRVMRQFGCRQFVLVEPQQFVDVHSETIRGKHTKDWSVEHQCYVALWNARYDRRPEMHSYMFDFSPSTEYMQWYMT
;
A
#
# COMPACT_ATOMS: atom_id res chain seq x y z
N MET A 1 9.96 -5.05 -5.00
CA MET A 1 9.10 -4.85 -3.80
C MET A 1 8.23 -3.59 -3.92
N TRP A 2 8.47 -2.75 -4.93
CA TRP A 2 7.84 -1.44 -5.18
C TRP A 2 6.42 -1.49 -5.77
N CYS A 3 5.98 -2.64 -6.32
CA CYS A 3 4.65 -2.81 -6.93
C CYS A 3 3.81 -3.79 -6.11
N ILE A 4 3.61 -3.53 -4.82
CA ILE A 4 2.78 -4.38 -3.96
C ILE A 4 1.89 -3.48 -3.12
N ASN A 5 0.59 -3.77 -3.06
CA ASN A 5 -0.34 -3.12 -2.14
C ASN A 5 -0.40 -3.93 -0.85
N THR A 6 0.34 -3.49 0.17
CA THR A 6 0.44 -4.23 1.43
C THR A 6 0.68 -3.28 2.60
N LEU A 7 0.41 -3.76 3.81
CA LEU A 7 0.86 -3.10 5.02
C LEU A 7 2.37 -3.14 5.11
N VAL A 8 2.99 -2.02 5.46
CA VAL A 8 4.36 -1.94 5.94
C VAL A 8 4.30 -1.92 7.45
N LEU A 9 4.88 -2.95 8.05
CA LEU A 9 5.07 -3.10 9.49
C LEU A 9 6.39 -2.42 9.85
N ASN A 10 6.31 -1.26 10.49
CA ASN A 10 7.44 -0.68 11.20
C ASN A 10 7.33 -1.03 12.68
N PHE A 11 8.47 -1.11 13.36
CA PHE A 11 8.61 -1.50 14.77
C PHE A 11 7.69 -0.75 15.74
N SER A 12 7.04 0.35 15.34
CA SER A 12 6.10 1.11 16.17
C SER A 12 4.81 1.50 15.46
N THR A 13 4.66 1.23 14.16
CA THR A 13 3.55 1.72 13.33
C THR A 13 3.20 0.74 12.22
N ILE A 14 1.92 0.72 11.86
CA ILE A 14 1.40 -0.02 10.71
C ILE A 14 0.90 0.99 9.70
N GLU A 15 1.47 0.97 8.49
CA GLU A 15 1.06 1.87 7.41
C GLU A 15 0.70 1.08 6.16
N TRP A 16 -0.39 1.44 5.49
CA TRP A 16 -0.71 0.83 4.21
C TRP A 16 0.17 1.42 3.10
N TYR A 17 1.04 0.60 2.52
CA TYR A 17 1.81 0.95 1.34
C TYR A 17 1.00 0.68 0.09
N ASN A 18 0.71 1.76 -0.64
CA ASN A 18 -0.05 1.74 -1.87
C ASN A 18 0.94 1.82 -3.05
N GLY A 19 1.40 0.65 -3.51
CA GLY A 19 2.36 0.51 -4.60
C GLY A 19 1.90 1.15 -5.90
N ASP A 20 0.58 1.25 -6.12
CA ASP A 20 -0.01 1.92 -7.30
C ASP A 20 0.46 3.38 -7.43
N ARG A 21 0.70 4.06 -6.31
CA ARG A 21 1.10 5.48 -6.29
C ARG A 21 2.49 5.75 -6.82
N VAL A 22 3.38 4.75 -6.81
CA VAL A 22 4.77 4.91 -7.25
C VAL A 22 5.06 4.27 -8.60
N MET A 23 4.05 3.67 -9.24
CA MET A 23 4.19 2.99 -10.53
C MET A 23 4.82 3.89 -11.61
N ARG A 24 4.46 5.18 -11.64
CA ARG A 24 5.04 6.16 -12.57
C ARG A 24 6.55 6.37 -12.41
N GLN A 25 7.07 6.31 -11.18
CA GLN A 25 8.51 6.49 -10.94
C GLN A 25 9.33 5.36 -11.56
N PHE A 26 8.72 4.20 -11.80
CA PHE A 26 9.34 3.03 -12.42
C PHE A 26 8.91 2.82 -13.88
N GLY A 27 8.33 3.85 -14.53
CA GLY A 27 7.92 3.76 -15.93
C GLY A 27 6.68 2.88 -16.17
N CYS A 28 5.83 2.69 -15.17
CA CYS A 28 4.57 1.97 -15.34
C CYS A 28 3.39 2.92 -15.42
N ARG A 29 2.36 2.56 -16.19
CA ARG A 29 1.08 3.28 -16.18
C ARG A 29 0.45 3.16 -14.80
N GLN A 30 0.03 4.29 -14.25
CA GLN A 30 -0.69 4.34 -12.97
C GLN A 30 -2.18 4.43 -13.26
N PHE A 31 -2.94 3.50 -12.68
CA PHE A 31 -4.40 3.48 -12.75
C PHE A 31 -5.00 4.39 -11.68
N VAL A 32 -6.28 4.74 -11.84
CA VAL A 32 -7.04 5.42 -10.77
C VAL A 32 -6.96 4.56 -9.52
N LEU A 33 -6.56 5.16 -8.41
CA LEU A 33 -6.37 4.45 -7.16
C LEU A 33 -7.71 3.85 -6.72
N VAL A 34 -7.69 2.56 -6.39
CA VAL A 34 -8.71 2.02 -5.49
C VAL A 34 -8.46 2.69 -4.13
N GLU A 35 -9.53 3.20 -3.52
CA GLU A 35 -9.44 3.88 -2.23
C GLU A 35 -8.62 3.01 -1.27
N PRO A 36 -7.56 3.56 -0.64
CA PRO A 36 -6.75 2.77 0.26
C PRO A 36 -7.67 2.19 1.33
N GLN A 37 -7.50 0.92 1.63
CA GLN A 37 -8.20 0.28 2.73
C GLN A 37 -7.80 1.04 4.00
N GLN A 38 -8.65 1.97 4.44
CA GLN A 38 -8.33 2.86 5.54
C GLN A 38 -8.40 2.06 6.83
N PHE A 39 -7.24 1.63 7.31
CA PHE A 39 -7.07 1.12 8.68
C PHE A 39 -7.00 2.32 9.63
N VAL A 40 -8.11 3.09 9.72
CA VAL A 40 -8.19 4.32 10.53
C VAL A 40 -7.83 4.06 11.99
N ASP A 41 -8.16 2.87 12.50
CA ASP A 41 -7.93 2.47 13.89
C ASP A 41 -6.46 2.19 14.25
N VAL A 42 -5.59 1.98 13.27
CA VAL A 42 -4.22 1.46 13.53
C VAL A 42 -3.17 2.55 13.41
N HIS A 43 -3.48 3.66 12.73
CA HIS A 43 -2.51 4.73 12.50
C HIS A 43 -2.14 5.50 13.79
N SER A 44 -2.98 5.42 14.82
CA SER A 44 -2.77 5.99 16.16
C SER A 44 -2.21 4.98 17.18
N GLU A 45 -2.11 3.70 16.81
CA GLU A 45 -1.57 2.63 17.67
C GLU A 45 -0.03 2.70 17.68
N THR A 46 0.52 3.55 18.54
CA THR A 46 1.98 3.57 18.78
C THR A 46 2.37 2.59 19.89
N ILE A 47 3.54 1.95 19.75
CA ILE A 47 4.11 1.07 20.79
C ILE A 47 4.58 1.85 22.03
N ARG A 48 4.64 3.19 21.93
CA ARG A 48 5.15 4.08 22.95
C ARG A 48 4.27 4.01 24.21
N GLY A 49 4.83 3.52 25.31
CA GLY A 49 4.12 3.38 26.59
C GLY A 49 3.32 2.08 26.76
N LYS A 50 3.28 1.20 25.76
CA LYS A 50 2.55 -0.09 25.75
C LYS A 50 3.51 -1.28 25.80
N HIS A 51 4.44 -1.29 26.77
CA HIS A 51 5.47 -2.33 26.91
C HIS A 51 4.96 -3.69 27.43
N THR A 52 3.71 -3.74 27.92
CA THR A 52 3.08 -4.94 28.47
C THR A 52 2.22 -5.70 27.46
N LYS A 53 1.97 -5.13 26.26
CA LYS A 53 1.23 -5.80 25.19
C LYS A 53 2.18 -6.66 24.35
N ASP A 54 1.77 -7.89 24.07
CA ASP A 54 2.42 -8.72 23.06
C ASP A 54 1.95 -8.29 21.67
N TRP A 55 2.76 -7.45 21.04
CA TRP A 55 2.51 -6.94 19.70
C TRP A 55 2.53 -8.02 18.61
N SER A 56 3.15 -9.18 18.85
CA SER A 56 3.14 -10.29 17.90
C SER A 56 1.75 -10.92 17.77
N VAL A 57 1.00 -10.95 18.89
CA VAL A 57 -0.39 -11.42 18.95
C VAL A 57 -1.33 -10.35 18.42
N GLU A 58 -1.19 -9.09 18.88
CA GLU A 58 -2.06 -7.99 18.45
C GLU A 58 -2.00 -7.76 16.94
N HIS A 59 -0.80 -7.90 16.35
CA HIS A 59 -0.58 -7.67 14.92
C HIS A 59 -0.60 -8.96 14.09
N GLN A 60 -1.04 -10.09 14.64
CA GLN A 60 -1.02 -11.37 13.94
C GLN A 60 -1.77 -11.31 12.59
N CYS A 61 -2.89 -10.59 12.54
CA CYS A 61 -3.64 -10.37 11.30
C CYS A 61 -2.79 -9.60 10.27
N TYR A 62 -2.05 -8.56 10.67
CA TYR A 62 -1.20 -7.77 9.79
C TYR A 62 0.05 -8.53 9.33
N VAL A 63 0.61 -9.38 10.19
CA VAL A 63 1.70 -10.30 9.82
C VAL A 63 1.21 -11.30 8.77
N ALA A 64 0.01 -11.84 8.92
CA ALA A 64 -0.59 -12.71 7.89
C ALA A 64 -0.79 -11.96 6.57
N LEU A 65 -1.28 -10.72 6.61
CA LEU A 65 -1.42 -9.87 5.43
C LEU A 65 -0.08 -9.58 4.74
N TRP A 66 0.98 -9.31 5.52
CA TRP A 66 2.33 -9.15 4.98
C TRP A 66 2.86 -10.44 4.35
N ASN A 67 2.61 -11.58 4.96
CA ASN A 67 3.03 -12.87 4.39
C ASN A 67 2.34 -13.16 3.04
N ALA A 68 1.07 -12.77 2.91
CA ALA A 68 0.29 -12.87 1.66
C ALA A 68 0.53 -11.71 0.67
N ARG A 69 1.49 -10.81 0.93
CA ARG A 69 1.70 -9.59 0.14
C ARG A 69 1.86 -9.82 -1.36
N TYR A 70 2.44 -10.95 -1.78
CA TYR A 70 2.65 -11.22 -3.20
C TYR A 70 1.37 -11.48 -3.99
N ASP A 71 0.29 -11.86 -3.30
CA ASP A 71 -1.05 -12.02 -3.90
C ASP A 71 -1.73 -10.67 -4.16
N ARG A 72 -1.16 -9.58 -3.61
CA ARG A 72 -1.67 -8.21 -3.72
C ARG A 72 -0.82 -7.34 -4.64
N ARG A 73 -0.17 -7.97 -5.63
CA ARG A 73 0.49 -7.23 -6.70
C ARG A 73 -0.58 -6.60 -7.59
N PRO A 74 -0.57 -5.28 -7.76
CA PRO A 74 -1.45 -4.65 -8.73
C PRO A 74 -1.07 -5.08 -10.14
N GLU A 75 -2.06 -5.05 -11.04
CA GLU A 75 -1.85 -5.41 -12.43
C GLU A 75 -0.84 -4.47 -13.10
N MET A 76 0.25 -5.05 -13.55
CA MET A 76 1.37 -4.32 -14.15
C MET A 76 1.22 -4.34 -15.67
N HIS A 77 0.47 -3.37 -16.22
CA HIS A 77 0.39 -3.20 -17.66
C HIS A 77 1.63 -2.46 -18.17
N SER A 78 2.67 -3.20 -18.55
CA SER A 78 3.86 -2.64 -19.20
C SER A 78 3.56 -2.33 -20.67
N TYR A 79 2.98 -1.18 -20.95
CA TYR A 79 3.07 -0.62 -22.30
C TYR A 79 4.45 0.02 -22.43
N MET A 80 5.44 -0.74 -22.91
CA MET A 80 6.83 -0.28 -23.09
C MET A 80 6.97 1.00 -23.94
N PHE A 81 5.90 1.48 -24.58
CA PHE A 81 5.92 2.59 -25.52
C PHE A 81 4.91 3.71 -25.25
N ASP A 82 3.98 3.57 -24.30
CA ASP A 82 3.00 4.61 -24.00
C ASP A 82 2.91 4.87 -22.49
N PHE A 83 3.78 5.76 -22.02
CA PHE A 83 3.78 6.28 -20.65
C PHE A 83 2.69 7.33 -20.43
N SER A 84 1.88 7.64 -21.44
CA SER A 84 0.81 8.61 -21.29
C SER A 84 -0.20 8.10 -20.27
N PRO A 85 -0.59 8.95 -19.31
CA PRO A 85 -1.59 8.58 -18.33
C PRO A 85 -2.95 8.41 -18.98
N SER A 86 -3.77 7.51 -18.42
CA SER A 86 -5.13 7.33 -18.91
C SER A 86 -5.96 8.60 -18.69
N THR A 87 -6.97 8.79 -19.53
CA THR A 87 -7.89 9.92 -19.38
C THR A 87 -8.60 9.88 -18.02
N GLU A 88 -8.98 8.69 -17.54
CA GLU A 88 -9.59 8.54 -16.21
C GLU A 88 -8.64 8.97 -15.09
N TYR A 89 -7.35 8.60 -15.20
CA TYR A 89 -6.35 9.02 -14.24
C TYR A 89 -6.18 10.55 -14.23
N MET A 90 -6.12 11.17 -15.41
CA MET A 90 -5.94 12.62 -15.51
C MET A 90 -7.13 13.38 -14.94
N GLN A 91 -8.36 12.88 -15.15
CA GLN A 91 -9.56 13.42 -14.54
C GLN A 91 -9.50 13.30 -13.01
N TRP A 92 -9.20 12.11 -12.49
CA TRP A 92 -9.04 11.88 -11.06
C TRP A 92 -7.99 12.81 -10.42
N TYR A 93 -6.84 13.00 -11.07
CA TYR A 93 -5.77 13.86 -10.56
C TYR A 93 -6.13 15.35 -10.52
N MET A 94 -7.05 15.78 -11.38
CA MET A 94 -7.52 17.18 -11.45
C MET A 94 -8.72 17.45 -10.54
N THR A 95 -9.24 16.44 -9.83
CA THR A 95 -10.37 16.57 -8.90
C THR A 95 -9.86 16.81 -7.49
#